data_AF-W7WQR1-F1
#
_entry.id   AF-W7WQR1-F1
#
_cell.length_a   1.000
_cell.length_b   1.000
_cell.length_c   1.000
_cell.angle_alpha   90.00
_cell.angle_beta   90.00
_cell.angle_gamma   90.00
#
_symmetry.space_group_name_H-M   'P 1'
#
loop_
_entity.id
_entity.type
_entity.pdbx_description
1 polymer ?
#
loop_
_entity_poly.entity_id
_entity_poly.type
_entity_poly.pdbx_seq_one_letter_code
_entity_poly.pdbx_strand_id
1 'polypeptide(L)'
;MPHRLSGAAHRRLAHVDQHRREGSALALHAQDRGRPVPARRPAVHAALRALHGLLGNAPEHAERFFPYYFGIWFDNGLGPRITELARLAIANGTQCQLCLAVRYTAEVGEADVAALPGVDASTLTPAERAVVRFATHFGNDHHQVTAEHFEDLQRHFSDEQITELLLWSAMALGLGRILKVAQLVDDSCPLPARDGSARTETIAAA
;
A
#
# COMPACT_ATOMS: atom_id res chain seq x y z
N MET A 1 45.23 -21.86 12.69
CA MET A 1 44.08 -22.79 12.82
C MET A 1 42.82 -22.06 12.35
N PRO A 2 42.12 -22.56 11.32
CA PRO A 2 40.88 -21.92 10.86
C PRO A 2 39.74 -22.28 11.83
N HIS A 3 39.10 -21.27 12.40
CA HIS A 3 37.95 -21.47 13.29
C HIS A 3 36.76 -21.99 12.49
N ARG A 4 36.35 -23.24 12.76
CA ARG A 4 35.11 -23.83 12.26
C ARG A 4 33.92 -23.07 12.84
N LEU A 5 33.11 -22.48 11.97
CA LEU A 5 31.82 -21.93 12.33
C LEU A 5 30.90 -23.07 12.79
N SER A 6 30.28 -22.91 13.97
CA SER A 6 29.34 -23.87 14.56
C SER A 6 28.17 -24.19 13.61
N GLY A 7 27.69 -25.44 13.63
CA GLY A 7 26.61 -25.95 12.78
C GLY A 7 25.24 -25.24 12.92
N ALA A 8 25.12 -24.26 13.81
CA ALA A 8 23.96 -23.36 13.87
C ALA A 8 24.05 -22.21 12.84
N ALA A 9 25.26 -21.79 12.44
CA ALA A 9 25.48 -20.74 11.44
C ALA A 9 25.23 -21.26 10.00
N HIS A 10 25.67 -22.49 9.71
CA HIS A 10 25.39 -23.13 8.42
C HIS A 10 23.88 -23.39 8.19
N ARG A 11 23.13 -23.72 9.24
CA ARG A 11 21.67 -23.88 9.15
C ARG A 11 20.91 -22.57 8.92
N ARG A 12 21.39 -21.45 9.47
CA ARG A 12 20.83 -20.12 9.21
C ARG A 12 21.10 -19.64 7.78
N LEU A 13 22.30 -19.86 7.25
CA LEU A 13 22.62 -19.49 5.87
C LEU A 13 21.85 -20.31 4.84
N ALA A 14 21.63 -21.60 5.07
CA ALA A 14 20.78 -22.44 4.21
C ALA A 14 19.30 -21.99 4.24
N HIS A 15 18.79 -21.57 5.39
CA HIS A 15 17.41 -21.06 5.53
C HIS A 15 17.21 -19.69 4.86
N VAL A 16 18.25 -18.84 4.87
CA VAL A 16 18.27 -17.54 4.19
C VAL A 16 18.40 -17.71 2.67
N ASP A 17 19.21 -18.65 2.18
CA ASP A 17 19.29 -18.97 0.74
C ASP A 17 18.02 -19.65 0.22
N GLN A 18 17.33 -20.43 1.05
CA GLN A 18 16.02 -20.99 0.72
C GLN A 18 14.95 -19.89 0.65
N HIS A 19 14.91 -18.97 1.62
CA HIS A 19 14.03 -17.79 1.56
C HIS A 19 14.35 -16.84 0.40
N ARG A 20 15.61 -16.78 -0.06
CA ARG A 20 16.00 -15.99 -1.23
C ARG A 20 15.52 -16.61 -2.55
N ARG A 21 15.45 -17.95 -2.63
CA ARG A 21 14.85 -18.68 -3.76
C ARG A 21 13.32 -18.66 -3.72
N GLU A 22 12.73 -18.73 -2.54
CA GLU A 22 11.27 -18.64 -2.32
C GLU A 22 10.75 -17.19 -2.45
N GLY A 23 11.54 -16.18 -2.08
CA GLY A 23 11.22 -14.76 -2.26
C GLY A 23 11.15 -14.34 -3.73
N SER A 24 11.86 -15.05 -4.61
CA SER A 24 11.70 -14.93 -6.07
C SER A 24 10.34 -15.45 -6.57
N ALA A 25 9.67 -16.32 -5.81
CA ALA A 25 8.33 -16.80 -6.14
C ALA A 25 7.24 -15.80 -5.71
N LEU A 26 7.49 -14.93 -4.73
CA LEU A 26 6.52 -13.91 -4.32
C LEU A 26 6.39 -12.75 -5.31
N ALA A 27 7.44 -12.47 -6.10
CA ALA A 27 7.36 -11.58 -7.25
C ALA A 27 6.42 -12.11 -8.36
N LEU A 28 6.07 -13.40 -8.31
CA LEU A 28 5.17 -14.07 -9.26
C LEU A 28 3.76 -14.29 -8.70
N HIS A 29 3.53 -14.20 -7.38
CA HIS A 29 2.20 -14.47 -6.80
C HIS A 29 1.14 -13.39 -7.08
N ALA A 30 1.53 -12.16 -7.43
CA ALA A 30 0.58 -11.15 -7.88
C ALA A 30 0.06 -11.39 -9.32
N GLN A 31 0.61 -12.37 -10.05
CA GLN A 31 0.26 -12.64 -11.45
C GLN A 31 -0.75 -13.79 -11.62
N ASP A 32 -1.13 -14.53 -10.55
CA ASP A 32 -1.74 -15.86 -10.69
C ASP A 32 -3.24 -15.96 -10.28
N ARG A 33 -4.06 -14.95 -10.57
CA ARG A 33 -5.53 -15.05 -10.42
C ARG A 33 -6.36 -14.66 -11.64
N GLY A 34 -5.77 -14.67 -12.85
CA GLY A 34 -6.52 -14.54 -14.11
C GLY A 34 -7.40 -13.29 -14.26
N ARG A 35 -7.33 -12.33 -13.34
CA ARG A 35 -8.11 -11.09 -13.37
C ARG A 35 -7.33 -10.06 -14.18
N PRO A 36 -7.89 -9.53 -15.27
CA PRO A 36 -7.19 -8.53 -16.08
C PRO A 36 -6.96 -7.28 -15.23
N VAL A 37 -5.69 -6.98 -14.93
CA VAL A 37 -5.30 -5.69 -14.37
C VAL A 37 -5.49 -4.66 -15.50
N PRO A 38 -6.29 -3.60 -15.30
CA PRO A 38 -6.52 -2.61 -16.35
C PRO A 38 -5.21 -1.94 -16.76
N ALA A 39 -5.12 -1.53 -18.03
CA ALA A 39 -3.93 -0.95 -18.62
C ALA A 39 -3.47 0.29 -17.83
N ARG A 40 -2.27 0.22 -17.23
CA ARG A 40 -1.70 1.32 -16.44
C ARG A 40 -1.08 2.38 -17.36
N ARG A 41 -1.29 3.67 -17.05
CA ARG A 41 -0.70 4.80 -17.80
C ARG A 41 0.85 4.81 -17.68
N PRO A 42 1.60 5.37 -18.65
CA PRO A 42 3.08 5.43 -18.59
C PRO A 42 3.64 6.14 -17.35
N ALA A 43 3.01 7.23 -16.90
CA ALA A 43 3.41 7.97 -15.69
C ALA A 43 3.30 7.11 -14.41
N VAL A 44 2.27 6.25 -14.34
CA VAL A 44 2.09 5.30 -13.23
C VAL A 44 3.25 4.31 -13.16
N HIS A 45 3.72 3.82 -14.31
CA HIS A 45 4.86 2.92 -14.37
C HIS A 45 6.16 3.59 -13.90
N ALA A 46 6.36 4.87 -14.23
CA ALA A 46 7.53 5.62 -13.78
C ALA A 46 7.53 5.78 -12.25
N ALA A 47 6.41 6.19 -11.66
CA ALA A 47 6.30 6.36 -10.21
C ALA A 47 6.48 5.04 -9.43
N LEU A 48 5.93 3.93 -9.95
CA LEU A 48 6.13 2.60 -9.33
C LEU A 48 7.59 2.15 -9.39
N ARG A 49 8.29 2.39 -10.50
CA ARG A 49 9.74 2.12 -10.58
C ARG A 49 10.52 2.98 -9.59
N ALA A 50 10.18 4.26 -9.46
CA ALA A 50 10.83 5.17 -8.52
C ALA A 50 10.59 4.75 -7.06
N LEU A 51 9.38 4.30 -6.72
CA LEU A 51 9.05 3.72 -5.41
C LEU A 51 9.88 2.46 -5.12
N HIS A 52 9.99 1.54 -6.08
CA HIS A 52 10.84 0.36 -5.91
C HIS A 52 12.31 0.73 -5.70
N GLY A 53 12.82 1.73 -6.44
CA GLY A 53 14.18 2.25 -6.25
C GLY A 53 14.39 2.85 -4.85
N LEU A 54 13.42 3.61 -4.34
CA LEU A 54 13.46 4.15 -2.98
C LEU A 54 13.51 3.05 -1.93
N LEU A 55 12.62 2.05 -2.03
CA LEU A 55 12.54 0.93 -1.08
C LEU A 55 13.79 0.03 -1.14
N GLY A 56 14.51 0.01 -2.27
CA GLY A 56 15.81 -0.64 -2.42
C GLY A 56 16.91 -0.10 -1.49
N ASN A 57 16.72 1.07 -0.86
CA ASN A 57 17.64 1.57 0.18
C ASN A 57 17.53 0.78 1.50
N ALA A 58 16.47 -0.02 1.68
CA ALA A 58 16.22 -0.81 2.88
C ALA A 58 15.66 -2.21 2.51
N PRO A 59 16.45 -3.05 1.82
CA PRO A 59 15.95 -4.26 1.15
C PRO A 59 15.33 -5.26 2.13
N GLU A 60 15.90 -5.48 3.31
CA GLU A 60 15.32 -6.40 4.29
C GLU A 60 13.96 -5.93 4.83
N HIS A 61 13.71 -4.62 4.87
CA HIS A 61 12.40 -4.09 5.23
C HIS A 61 11.43 -4.23 4.06
N ALA A 62 11.87 -3.95 2.83
CA ALA A 62 11.05 -4.13 1.63
C ALA A 62 10.59 -5.59 1.45
N GLU A 63 11.48 -6.55 1.67
CA GLU A 63 11.19 -8.00 1.59
C GLU A 63 10.11 -8.45 2.57
N ARG A 64 10.01 -7.81 3.74
CA ARG A 64 8.97 -8.10 4.75
C ARG A 64 7.70 -7.29 4.52
N PHE A 65 7.83 -6.07 3.98
CA PHE A 65 6.75 -5.13 3.75
C PHE A 65 5.83 -5.56 2.60
N PHE A 66 6.38 -5.88 1.43
CA PHE A 66 5.58 -6.18 0.24
C PHE A 66 4.64 -7.38 0.38
N PRO A 67 5.06 -8.52 0.97
CA PRO A 67 4.16 -9.65 1.18
C PRO A 67 2.92 -9.26 1.98
N TYR A 68 3.12 -8.53 3.08
CA TYR A 68 2.03 -8.05 3.92
C TYR A 68 1.18 -7.01 3.19
N TYR A 69 1.81 -6.00 2.57
CA TYR A 69 1.11 -4.93 1.84
C TYR A 69 0.21 -5.47 0.72
N PHE A 70 0.71 -6.42 -0.09
CA PHE A 70 -0.08 -7.00 -1.17
C PHE A 70 -1.08 -8.05 -0.68
N GLY A 71 -0.76 -8.78 0.38
CA GLY A 71 -1.68 -9.71 1.02
C GLY A 71 -2.92 -8.98 1.54
N ILE A 72 -2.76 -7.93 2.35
CA ILE A 72 -3.91 -7.17 2.87
C ILE A 72 -4.70 -6.47 1.75
N TRP A 73 -4.05 -6.12 0.63
CA TRP A 73 -4.73 -5.50 -0.50
C TRP A 73 -5.57 -6.49 -1.32
N PHE A 74 -5.02 -7.64 -1.68
CA PHE A 74 -5.65 -8.53 -2.66
C PHE A 74 -6.29 -9.78 -2.06
N ASP A 75 -5.94 -10.13 -0.82
CA ASP A 75 -6.32 -11.37 -0.15
C ASP A 75 -7.09 -11.12 1.14
N ASN A 76 -7.95 -10.09 1.13
CA ASN A 76 -8.86 -9.77 2.24
C ASN A 76 -10.31 -10.23 1.97
N GLY A 77 -11.11 -10.30 3.02
CA GLY A 77 -12.53 -10.66 2.99
C GLY A 77 -13.48 -9.54 2.54
N LEU A 78 -13.02 -8.29 2.38
CA LEU A 78 -13.84 -7.16 1.90
C LEU A 78 -14.17 -7.26 0.41
N GLY A 79 -13.30 -7.94 -0.35
CA GLY A 79 -13.39 -8.03 -1.79
C GLY A 79 -12.88 -6.78 -2.51
N PRO A 80 -12.70 -6.88 -3.84
CA PRO A 80 -12.00 -5.90 -4.66
C PRO A 80 -12.67 -4.52 -4.72
N ARG A 81 -14.00 -4.43 -4.87
CA ARG A 81 -14.71 -3.15 -4.95
C ARG A 81 -14.62 -2.35 -3.65
N ILE A 82 -14.93 -2.96 -2.51
CA ILE A 82 -14.88 -2.29 -1.20
C ILE A 82 -13.46 -1.84 -0.88
N THR A 83 -12.48 -2.71 -1.11
CA THR A 83 -11.06 -2.41 -0.89
C THR A 83 -10.59 -1.22 -1.73
N GLU A 84 -11.01 -1.16 -3.01
CA GLU A 84 -10.63 -0.07 -3.92
C GLU A 84 -11.36 1.24 -3.57
N LEU A 85 -12.63 1.20 -3.18
CA LEU A 85 -13.38 2.37 -2.73
C LEU A 85 -12.76 3.00 -1.48
N ALA A 86 -12.36 2.18 -0.50
CA ALA A 86 -11.64 2.65 0.68
C ALA A 86 -10.33 3.35 0.30
N ARG A 87 -9.53 2.72 -0.57
CA ARG A 87 -8.26 3.29 -1.05
C ARG A 87 -8.47 4.62 -1.78
N LEU A 88 -9.49 4.71 -2.63
CA LEU A 88 -9.77 5.91 -3.41
C LEU A 88 -10.38 7.03 -2.55
N ALA A 89 -11.19 6.72 -1.54
CA ALA A 89 -11.68 7.71 -0.58
C ALA A 89 -10.52 8.40 0.16
N ILE A 90 -9.55 7.61 0.63
CA ILE A 90 -8.30 8.14 1.23
C ILE A 90 -7.50 8.95 0.21
N ALA A 91 -7.33 8.43 -1.02
CA ALA A 91 -6.58 9.11 -2.07
C ALA A 91 -7.21 10.45 -2.49
N ASN A 92 -8.55 10.52 -2.50
CA ASN A 92 -9.31 11.73 -2.79
C ASN A 92 -9.13 12.78 -1.70
N GLY A 93 -9.13 12.36 -0.43
CA GLY A 93 -8.83 13.25 0.69
C GLY A 93 -7.38 13.77 0.70
N THR A 94 -6.43 12.85 0.52
CA THR A 94 -4.98 13.13 0.57
C THR A 94 -4.42 13.74 -0.72
N GLN A 95 -5.23 13.84 -1.78
CA GLN A 95 -4.85 14.34 -3.10
C GLN A 95 -3.60 13.64 -3.69
N CYS A 96 -3.44 12.34 -3.42
CA CYS A 96 -2.36 11.52 -3.99
C CYS A 96 -2.64 11.25 -5.48
N GLN A 97 -1.95 11.96 -6.38
CA GLN A 97 -2.18 11.88 -7.84
C GLN A 97 -1.95 10.47 -8.40
N LEU A 98 -0.87 9.78 -7.98
CA LEU A 98 -0.64 8.40 -8.41
C LEU A 98 -1.76 7.48 -7.96
N CYS A 99 -2.18 7.61 -6.70
CA CYS A 99 -3.22 6.78 -6.13
C CYS A 99 -4.55 6.99 -6.90
N LEU A 100 -4.90 8.24 -7.22
CA LEU A 100 -6.11 8.57 -7.98
C LEU A 100 -6.03 8.14 -9.46
N ALA A 101 -4.84 8.07 -10.04
CA ALA A 101 -4.65 7.71 -11.45
C ALA A 101 -4.68 6.20 -11.73
N VAL A 102 -4.52 5.35 -10.71
CA VAL A 102 -4.51 3.89 -10.87
C VAL A 102 -5.84 3.30 -10.44
N ARG A 103 -6.27 2.28 -11.19
CA ARG A 103 -7.35 1.36 -10.83
C ARG A 103 -6.79 -0.04 -10.70
N TYR A 104 -7.22 -0.77 -9.68
CA TYR A 104 -6.78 -2.14 -9.42
C TYR A 104 -7.89 -3.18 -9.63
N THR A 105 -9.10 -2.70 -9.88
CA THR A 105 -10.26 -3.50 -10.28
C THR A 105 -11.08 -2.74 -11.31
N ALA A 106 -11.74 -3.47 -12.22
CA ALA A 106 -12.73 -2.90 -13.14
C ALA A 106 -14.08 -2.63 -12.46
N GLU A 107 -14.26 -3.09 -11.21
CA GLU A 107 -15.49 -2.93 -10.45
C GLU A 107 -15.71 -1.50 -9.93
N VAL A 108 -14.72 -0.60 -10.07
CA VAL A 108 -14.82 0.82 -9.67
C VAL A 108 -14.49 1.71 -10.86
N GLY A 109 -15.46 2.51 -11.30
CA GLY A 109 -15.34 3.42 -12.45
C GLY A 109 -15.15 4.88 -12.05
N GLU A 110 -15.01 5.75 -13.04
CA GLU A 110 -14.86 7.21 -12.81
C GLU A 110 -16.11 7.84 -12.17
N ALA A 111 -17.30 7.28 -12.41
CA ALA A 111 -18.53 7.72 -11.75
C ALA A 111 -18.51 7.45 -10.24
N ASP A 112 -17.94 6.32 -9.80
CA ASP A 112 -17.76 6.02 -8.37
C ASP A 112 -16.76 7.01 -7.75
N VAL A 113 -15.67 7.32 -8.46
CA VAL A 113 -14.64 8.29 -8.00
C VAL A 113 -15.24 9.68 -7.84
N ALA A 114 -16.03 10.13 -8.82
CA ALA A 114 -16.73 11.40 -8.77
C ALA A 114 -17.75 11.48 -7.62
N ALA A 115 -18.25 10.34 -7.15
CA ALA A 115 -19.16 10.24 -6.02
C ALA A 115 -18.46 10.29 -4.65
N LEU A 116 -17.16 10.03 -4.56
CA LEU A 116 -16.43 9.98 -3.27
C LEU A 116 -16.52 11.28 -2.44
N PRO A 117 -16.46 12.49 -3.03
CA PRO A 117 -16.67 13.73 -2.27
C PRO A 117 -18.10 13.89 -1.72
N GLY A 118 -19.08 13.22 -2.33
CA GLY A 118 -20.49 13.24 -1.95
C GLY A 118 -20.94 11.87 -1.48
N VAL A 119 -20.53 11.48 -0.27
CA VAL A 119 -20.68 10.11 0.25
C VAL A 119 -22.13 9.59 0.25
N ASP A 120 -23.12 10.45 0.05
CA ASP A 120 -24.54 10.09 -0.12
C ASP A 120 -25.01 9.97 -1.58
N ALA A 121 -24.09 9.82 -2.53
CA ALA A 121 -24.43 9.58 -3.92
C ALA A 121 -25.29 8.30 -4.07
N SER A 122 -26.32 8.38 -4.91
CA SER A 122 -27.24 7.28 -5.20
C SER A 122 -26.58 6.08 -5.87
N THR A 123 -25.36 6.26 -6.38
CA THR A 123 -24.55 5.22 -7.03
C THR A 123 -23.86 4.27 -6.07
N LEU A 124 -23.77 4.61 -4.77
CA LEU A 124 -23.16 3.76 -3.75
C LEU A 124 -24.23 2.96 -2.99
N THR A 125 -23.91 1.72 -2.62
CA THR A 125 -24.76 0.94 -1.70
C THR A 125 -24.60 1.43 -0.25
N PRO A 126 -25.50 1.07 0.69
CA PRO A 126 -25.32 1.41 2.11
C PRO A 126 -23.96 0.95 2.68
N ALA A 127 -23.53 -0.27 2.36
CA ALA A 127 -22.24 -0.81 2.79
C ALA A 127 -21.05 -0.02 2.22
N GLU A 128 -21.13 0.38 0.95
CA GLU A 128 -20.09 1.19 0.30
C GLU A 128 -20.00 2.58 0.92
N ARG A 129 -21.14 3.21 1.24
CA ARG A 129 -21.17 4.51 1.91
C ARG A 129 -20.54 4.46 3.29
N ALA A 130 -20.80 3.41 4.07
CA ALA A 130 -20.18 3.22 5.38
C ALA A 130 -18.65 3.21 5.28
N VAL A 131 -18.12 2.46 4.30
CA VAL A 131 -16.68 2.37 4.03
C VAL A 131 -16.10 3.71 3.56
N VAL A 132 -16.76 4.39 2.62
CA VAL A 132 -16.28 5.68 2.08
C VAL A 132 -16.28 6.76 3.16
N ARG A 133 -17.31 6.83 4.03
CA ARG A 133 -17.33 7.77 5.17
C ARG A 133 -16.15 7.51 6.09
N PHE A 134 -16.03 6.27 6.57
CA PHE A 134 -14.95 5.86 7.46
C PHE A 134 -13.57 6.20 6.85
N ALA A 135 -13.32 5.77 5.62
CA ALA A 135 -12.02 5.93 4.96
C ALA A 135 -11.68 7.40 4.67
N THR A 136 -12.68 8.23 4.37
CA THR A 136 -12.51 9.67 4.20
C THR A 136 -12.04 10.33 5.50
N HIS A 137 -12.70 10.05 6.62
CA HIS A 137 -12.28 10.57 7.92
C HIS A 137 -10.92 10.00 8.35
N PHE A 138 -10.72 8.69 8.22
CA PHE A 138 -9.44 8.04 8.51
C PHE A 138 -8.25 8.69 7.78
N GLY A 139 -8.41 9.00 6.49
CA GLY A 139 -7.37 9.61 5.67
C GLY A 139 -7.10 11.09 5.96
N ASN A 140 -8.14 11.86 6.30
CA ASN A 140 -8.08 13.33 6.41
C ASN A 140 -7.97 13.85 7.84
N ASP A 141 -8.79 13.30 8.74
CA ASP A 141 -8.82 13.66 10.16
C ASP A 141 -9.39 12.49 10.98
N HIS A 142 -8.50 11.58 11.37
CA HIS A 142 -8.85 10.38 12.14
C HIS A 142 -9.49 10.69 13.51
N HIS A 143 -9.40 11.93 14.02
CA HIS A 143 -10.11 12.33 15.24
C HIS A 143 -11.63 12.45 15.04
N GLN A 144 -12.08 12.55 13.79
CA GLN A 144 -13.52 12.55 13.43
C GLN A 144 -14.09 11.14 13.29
N VAL A 145 -13.27 10.09 13.39
CA VAL A 145 -13.77 8.71 13.39
C VAL A 145 -14.38 8.43 14.77
N THR A 146 -15.69 8.31 14.80
CA THR A 146 -16.51 8.09 16.00
C THR A 146 -17.07 6.67 16.08
N ALA A 147 -17.71 6.33 17.20
CA ALA A 147 -18.44 5.06 17.38
C ALA A 147 -19.51 4.84 16.29
N GLU A 148 -20.19 5.91 15.85
CA GLU A 148 -21.21 5.83 14.78
C GLU A 148 -20.65 5.26 13.48
N HIS A 149 -19.39 5.56 13.13
CA HIS A 149 -18.75 4.99 11.95
C HIS A 149 -18.56 3.48 12.09
N PHE A 150 -18.18 3.01 13.27
CA PHE A 150 -18.02 1.58 13.54
C PHE A 150 -19.37 0.86 13.61
N GLU A 151 -20.37 1.45 14.25
CA GLU A 151 -21.74 0.90 14.26
C GLU A 151 -22.29 0.75 12.85
N ASP A 152 -22.00 1.72 11.96
CA ASP A 152 -22.44 1.67 10.57
C ASP A 152 -21.70 0.58 9.77
N LEU A 153 -20.40 0.42 9.97
CA LEU A 153 -19.64 -0.69 9.38
C LEU A 153 -20.14 -2.06 9.87
N GLN A 154 -20.43 -2.19 11.17
CA GLN A 154 -20.90 -3.44 11.79
C GLN A 154 -22.26 -3.91 11.28
N ARG A 155 -23.07 -3.03 10.67
CA ARG A 155 -24.32 -3.42 9.99
C ARG A 155 -24.06 -4.24 8.72
N HIS A 156 -22.85 -4.19 8.17
CA HIS A 156 -22.54 -4.69 6.83
C HIS A 156 -21.34 -5.65 6.78
N PHE A 157 -20.42 -5.53 7.73
CA PHE A 157 -19.14 -6.23 7.72
C PHE A 157 -18.90 -6.98 9.04
N SER A 158 -18.18 -8.09 8.97
CA SER A 158 -17.70 -8.81 10.16
C SER A 158 -16.56 -8.05 10.86
N ASP A 159 -16.30 -8.39 12.12
CA ASP A 159 -15.15 -7.83 12.87
C ASP A 159 -13.80 -8.09 12.17
N GLU A 160 -13.67 -9.24 11.51
CA GLU A 160 -12.50 -9.57 10.68
C GLU A 160 -12.37 -8.60 9.50
N GLN A 161 -13.44 -8.40 8.74
CA GLN A 161 -13.46 -7.47 7.60
C GLN A 161 -13.20 -6.01 8.03
N ILE A 162 -13.74 -5.58 9.18
CA ILE A 162 -13.49 -4.25 9.73
C ILE A 162 -12.01 -4.11 10.14
N THR A 163 -11.43 -5.15 10.72
CA THR A 163 -10.00 -5.19 11.04
C THR A 163 -9.15 -5.11 9.77
N GLU A 164 -9.50 -5.85 8.72
CA GLU A 164 -8.84 -5.76 7.43
C GLU A 164 -8.94 -4.37 6.81
N LEU A 165 -10.09 -3.70 6.92
CA LEU A 165 -10.31 -2.34 6.46
C LEU A 165 -9.38 -1.35 7.17
N LEU A 166 -9.22 -1.48 8.49
CA LEU A 166 -8.31 -0.64 9.29
C LEU A 166 -6.85 -0.81 8.83
N LEU A 167 -6.40 -2.06 8.73
CA LEU A 167 -5.03 -2.39 8.31
C LEU A 167 -4.78 -1.89 6.89
N TRP A 168 -5.69 -2.15 5.96
CA TRP A 168 -5.58 -1.68 4.59
C TRP A 168 -5.55 -0.15 4.50
N SER A 169 -6.43 0.54 5.23
CA SER A 169 -6.49 2.01 5.26
C SER A 169 -5.18 2.62 5.74
N ALA A 170 -4.56 2.03 6.76
CA ALA A 170 -3.24 2.46 7.25
C ALA A 170 -2.14 2.27 6.19
N MET A 171 -2.13 1.13 5.49
CA MET A 171 -1.15 0.84 4.43
C MET A 171 -1.33 1.77 3.23
N ALA A 172 -2.57 1.98 2.78
CA ALA A 172 -2.89 2.88 1.67
C ALA A 172 -2.49 4.34 1.97
N LEU A 173 -2.83 4.84 3.16
CA LEU A 173 -2.45 6.19 3.61
C LEU A 173 -0.93 6.32 3.72
N GLY A 174 -0.26 5.34 4.35
CA GLY A 174 1.19 5.33 4.52
C GLY A 174 1.93 5.37 3.19
N LEU A 175 1.51 4.55 2.22
CA LEU A 175 2.13 4.54 0.90
C LEU A 175 1.91 5.87 0.16
N GLY A 176 0.71 6.44 0.21
CA GLY A 176 0.41 7.75 -0.36
C GLY A 176 1.32 8.85 0.20
N ARG A 177 1.58 8.84 1.51
CA ARG A 177 2.49 9.78 2.17
C ARG A 177 3.95 9.59 1.74
N ILE A 178 4.43 8.35 1.63
CA ILE A 178 5.79 8.07 1.15
C ILE A 178 5.96 8.63 -0.27
N LEU A 179 5.01 8.32 -1.17
CA LEU A 179 5.03 8.78 -2.55
C LEU A 179 5.08 10.31 -2.67
N LYS A 180 4.26 11.00 -1.88
CA LYS A 180 4.19 12.47 -1.87
C LYS A 180 5.45 13.10 -1.27
N VAL A 181 5.88 12.66 -0.08
CA VAL A 181 7.03 13.24 0.64
C VAL A 181 8.33 12.97 -0.09
N ALA A 182 8.49 11.80 -0.71
CA ALA A 182 9.64 11.49 -1.53
C ALA A 182 9.55 12.05 -2.97
N GLN A 183 8.51 12.82 -3.28
CA GLN A 183 8.32 13.50 -4.57
C GLN A 183 8.40 12.55 -5.77
N LEU A 184 7.83 11.35 -5.63
CA LEU A 184 7.84 10.32 -6.67
C LEU A 184 6.68 10.47 -7.66
N VAL A 185 5.80 11.43 -7.40
CA VAL A 185 4.51 11.61 -8.09
C VAL A 185 4.25 13.04 -8.54
N ASP A 186 5.16 13.98 -8.23
CA ASP A 186 5.09 15.39 -8.63
C ASP A 186 6.41 15.86 -9.25
N ASP A 187 6.33 16.67 -10.30
CA ASP A 187 7.49 17.37 -10.89
C ASP A 187 7.86 18.66 -10.12
N SER A 188 7.17 18.97 -9.01
CA SER A 188 7.24 20.29 -8.37
C SER A 188 8.61 20.65 -7.79
N CYS A 189 9.44 19.65 -7.44
CA CYS A 189 10.84 19.84 -7.11
C CYS A 189 11.56 18.48 -7.12
N PRO A 190 12.41 18.15 -8.10
CA PRO A 190 13.18 16.91 -8.01
C PRO A 190 14.03 16.92 -6.74
N LEU A 191 13.97 15.84 -5.95
CA LEU A 191 14.94 15.64 -4.89
C LEU A 191 16.34 15.74 -5.51
N PRO A 192 17.26 16.52 -4.91
CA PRO A 192 18.62 16.58 -5.42
C PRO A 192 19.17 15.16 -5.49
N ALA A 193 19.77 14.81 -6.64
CA ALA A 193 20.39 13.52 -6.83
C ALA A 193 21.36 13.28 -5.67
N ARG A 194 21.28 12.10 -5.03
CA ARG A 194 22.24 11.74 -3.99
C ARG A 194 23.62 11.72 -4.62
N ASP A 195 24.50 12.61 -4.19
CA ASP A 195 25.91 12.46 -4.45
C ASP A 195 26.41 11.23 -3.65
N GLY A 196 27.06 10.30 -4.32
CA GLY A 196 27.58 9.08 -3.70
C GLY A 196 28.69 9.33 -2.67
N SER A 197 29.06 10.59 -2.41
CA SER A 197 30.21 11.02 -1.61
C SER A 197 29.93 11.23 -0.12
N ALA A 198 28.68 11.42 0.32
CA ALA A 198 28.42 12.01 1.64
C ALA A 198 28.28 11.05 2.83
N ARG A 199 28.51 9.73 2.69
CA ARG A 199 28.15 8.75 3.75
C ARG A 199 29.27 7.94 4.41
N THR A 200 30.50 8.45 4.43
CA THR A 200 31.60 7.74 5.13
C THR A 200 32.01 8.35 6.48
N GLU A 201 31.66 9.59 6.84
CA GLU A 201 32.39 10.27 7.93
C GLU A 201 31.66 10.49 9.28
N THR A 202 30.44 9.99 9.53
CA THR A 202 29.74 10.36 10.79
C THR A 202 29.14 9.22 11.61
N ILE A 203 29.66 7.99 11.48
CA ILE A 203 29.33 6.89 12.42
C ILE A 203 30.61 6.24 12.96
N ALA A 204 31.57 7.06 13.39
CA ALA A 204 32.74 6.60 14.14
C ALA A 204 32.99 7.41 15.44
N ALA A 205 32.06 8.28 15.82
CA ALA A 205 32.15 9.06 17.06
C ALA A 205 30.79 9.12 17.76
N ALA A 206 30.38 7.99 18.34
CA ALA A 206 29.40 7.90 19.42
C ALA A 206 29.65 6.59 20.19
#